data_AF-A0A167EP78-F1
#
_entry.id   AF-A0A167EP78-F1
#
_cell.length_a   1.000
_cell.length_b   1.000
_cell.length_c   1.000
_cell.angle_alpha   90.00
_cell.angle_beta   90.00
_cell.angle_gamma   90.00
#
_symmetry.space_group_name_H-M   'P 1'
#
loop_
_entity.id
_entity.type
_entity.pdbx_description
1 polymer ?
#
loop_
_entity_poly.entity_id
_entity_poly.type
_entity_poly.pdbx_seq_one_letter_code
_entity_poly.pdbx_strand_id
1 'polypeptide(L)'
;MPLKYLKIYALIAACTLLSGCKSAQNAYYSAWEQVGVHKRDILVDRVEDTQQSQQTSQQEFQNALERLSVLIDFDGGELQSVYEQLNSDFEASEKAAQSVTDNIDKVESVADALFEEWETELEQFSNPKLKRSSEQKLRQTQRQYDKLLRSMRKSESKMQPVLDSMKDNVLYLKHNLNAQAIAAIRGEFTNLKRDIQGLITDMNRSIADSTAFIEQMNKT
;
A
#
# COMPACT_ATOMS: atom_id res chain seq x y z
N MET A 1 48.45 8.20 -14.65
CA MET A 1 47.03 8.46 -15.00
C MET A 1 46.35 9.05 -13.77
N PRO A 2 45.80 10.27 -13.82
CA PRO A 2 45.49 10.99 -12.58
C PRO A 2 44.19 10.48 -11.95
N LEU A 3 44.22 10.32 -10.61
CA LEU A 3 43.13 9.89 -9.71
C LEU A 3 41.75 10.53 -9.98
N LYS A 4 41.70 11.66 -10.69
CA LYS A 4 40.46 12.35 -11.08
C LYS A 4 39.57 11.49 -11.98
N TYR A 5 40.15 10.69 -12.87
CA TYR A 5 39.37 9.83 -13.76
C TYR A 5 38.83 8.60 -13.02
N LEU A 6 39.55 8.09 -12.00
CA LEU A 6 39.12 6.94 -11.19
C LEU A 6 37.81 7.24 -10.43
N LYS A 7 37.65 8.47 -9.92
CA LYS A 7 36.40 8.92 -9.28
C LYS A 7 35.24 9.03 -10.27
N ILE A 8 35.51 9.45 -11.51
CA ILE A 8 34.49 9.55 -12.58
C ILE A 8 34.06 8.14 -13.02
N TYR A 9 34.98 7.20 -13.18
CA TYR A 9 34.64 5.81 -13.51
C TYR A 9 33.87 5.11 -12.39
N ALA A 10 34.19 5.39 -11.12
CA ALA A 10 33.42 4.88 -9.97
C ALA A 10 31.99 5.46 -9.94
N LEU A 11 31.81 6.74 -10.29
CA LEU A 11 30.50 7.38 -10.36
C LEU A 11 29.64 6.81 -11.52
N ILE A 12 30.26 6.57 -12.68
CA ILE A 12 29.60 5.97 -13.86
C ILE A 12 29.22 4.51 -13.58
N ALA A 13 30.10 3.74 -12.94
CA ALA A 13 29.81 2.35 -12.56
C ALA A 13 28.66 2.24 -11.53
N ALA A 14 28.57 3.20 -10.59
CA ALA A 14 27.46 3.29 -9.66
C ALA A 14 26.12 3.63 -10.35
N CYS A 15 26.14 4.49 -11.38
CA CYS A 15 24.95 4.78 -12.19
C CYS A 15 24.47 3.60 -13.03
N THR A 16 25.38 2.74 -13.53
CA THR A 16 24.99 1.53 -14.28
C THR A 16 24.35 0.45 -13.42
N LEU A 17 24.68 0.37 -12.13
CA LEU A 17 24.08 -0.60 -11.21
C LEU A 17 22.63 -0.25 -10.85
N LEU A 18 22.28 1.03 -10.79
CA LEU A 18 20.90 1.48 -10.54
C LEU A 18 19.97 1.28 -11.75
N SER A 19 20.54 1.16 -12.95
CA SER A 19 19.78 0.82 -14.17
C SER A 19 19.42 -0.66 -14.25
N GLY A 20 20.07 -1.51 -13.43
CA GLY A 20 19.89 -2.96 -13.41
C GLY A 20 18.63 -3.44 -12.68
N CYS A 21 18.01 -2.60 -11.82
CA CYS A 21 16.79 -3.00 -11.11
C CYS A 21 15.60 -3.18 -12.06
N LYS A 22 15.50 -2.32 -13.10
CA LYS A 22 14.42 -2.42 -14.10
C LYS A 22 14.58 -3.64 -14.99
N SER A 23 15.81 -3.96 -15.41
CA SER A 23 16.09 -5.16 -16.20
C SER A 23 15.97 -6.45 -15.38
N ALA A 24 16.27 -6.44 -14.08
CA ALA A 24 16.05 -7.57 -13.18
C ALA A 24 14.55 -7.86 -12.95
N GLN A 25 13.72 -6.81 -12.83
CA GLN A 25 12.26 -6.95 -12.70
C GLN A 25 11.64 -7.50 -14.00
N ASN A 26 12.00 -6.95 -15.16
CA ASN A 26 11.54 -7.47 -16.45
C ASN A 26 12.01 -8.92 -16.69
N ALA A 27 13.23 -9.28 -16.30
CA ALA A 27 13.72 -10.66 -16.35
C ALA A 27 12.94 -11.60 -15.43
N TYR A 28 12.60 -11.17 -14.20
CA TYR A 28 11.81 -11.97 -13.26
C TYR A 28 10.44 -12.33 -13.85
N TYR A 29 9.71 -11.38 -14.42
CA TYR A 29 8.39 -11.65 -15.02
C TYR A 29 8.46 -12.41 -16.34
N SER A 30 9.52 -12.21 -17.15
CA SER A 30 9.71 -12.99 -18.38
C SER A 30 9.90 -14.50 -18.14
N ALA A 31 10.40 -14.90 -16.97
CA ALA A 31 10.49 -16.31 -16.58
C ALA A 31 9.11 -16.95 -16.30
N TRP A 32 8.13 -16.16 -15.85
CA TRP A 32 6.75 -16.62 -15.61
C TRP A 32 5.96 -16.79 -16.93
N GLU A 33 6.29 -16.02 -17.96
CA GLU A 33 5.71 -16.21 -19.30
C GLU A 33 6.17 -17.49 -19.98
N GLN A 34 7.40 -17.94 -19.71
CA GLN A 34 7.90 -19.22 -20.20
C GLN A 34 7.13 -20.42 -19.62
N VAL A 35 6.44 -20.24 -18.49
CA VAL A 35 5.56 -21.23 -17.87
C VAL A 35 4.06 -20.92 -18.08
N GLY A 36 3.73 -19.95 -18.95
CA GLY A 36 2.36 -19.68 -19.40
C GLY A 36 1.56 -18.71 -18.53
N VAL A 37 2.19 -18.00 -17.58
CA VAL A 37 1.55 -16.97 -16.76
C VAL A 37 1.84 -15.59 -17.35
N HIS A 38 0.80 -14.85 -17.74
CA HIS A 38 0.96 -13.52 -18.32
C HIS A 38 1.06 -12.44 -17.23
N LYS A 39 1.82 -11.36 -17.49
CA LYS A 39 1.95 -10.21 -16.56
C LYS A 39 0.60 -9.61 -16.16
N ARG A 40 -0.41 -9.73 -17.02
CA ARG A 40 -1.80 -9.36 -16.73
C ARG A 40 -2.37 -10.12 -15.53
N ASP A 41 -2.20 -11.43 -15.52
CA ASP A 41 -2.75 -12.30 -14.47
C ASP A 41 -2.01 -12.03 -13.15
N ILE A 42 -0.69 -11.87 -13.22
CA ILE A 42 0.14 -11.44 -12.08
C ILE A 42 -0.35 -10.09 -11.53
N LEU A 43 -0.70 -9.13 -12.39
CA LEU A 43 -1.20 -7.83 -11.94
C LEU A 43 -2.55 -7.97 -11.20
N VAL A 44 -3.45 -8.82 -11.69
CA VAL A 44 -4.72 -9.11 -11.02
C VAL A 44 -4.46 -9.71 -9.64
N ASP A 45 -3.62 -10.75 -9.55
CA ASP A 45 -3.25 -11.40 -8.29
C ASP A 45 -2.65 -10.39 -7.30
N ARG A 46 -1.77 -9.48 -7.75
CA ARG A 46 -1.19 -8.45 -6.88
C ARG A 46 -2.22 -7.43 -6.38
N VAL A 47 -3.20 -7.09 -7.20
CA VAL A 47 -4.28 -6.19 -6.76
C VAL A 47 -5.20 -6.91 -5.75
N GLU A 48 -5.45 -8.21 -5.92
CA GLU A 48 -6.16 -9.03 -4.94
C GLU A 48 -5.40 -9.16 -3.61
N ASP A 49 -4.10 -9.46 -3.66
CA ASP A 49 -3.21 -9.48 -2.48
C ASP A 49 -3.25 -8.13 -1.74
N THR A 50 -3.21 -7.02 -2.48
CA THR A 50 -3.27 -5.68 -1.91
C THR A 50 -4.63 -5.40 -1.27
N GLN A 51 -5.72 -5.82 -1.92
CA GLN A 51 -7.07 -5.71 -1.38
C GLN A 51 -7.20 -6.47 -0.06
N GLN A 52 -6.69 -7.70 0.02
CA GLN A 52 -6.70 -8.50 1.24
C GLN A 52 -5.87 -7.84 2.36
N SER A 53 -4.68 -7.30 2.02
CA SER A 53 -3.85 -6.57 2.98
C SER A 53 -4.55 -5.31 3.52
N GLN A 54 -5.28 -4.59 2.67
CA GLN A 54 -6.07 -3.42 3.07
C GLN A 54 -7.24 -3.80 3.99
N GLN A 55 -7.90 -4.93 3.74
CA GLN A 55 -8.96 -5.46 4.62
C GLN A 55 -8.41 -5.85 6.00
N THR A 56 -7.27 -6.55 6.04
CA THR A 56 -6.59 -6.87 7.31
C THR A 56 -6.20 -5.60 8.06
N SER A 57 -5.57 -4.65 7.39
CA SER A 57 -5.19 -3.37 8.01
C SER A 57 -6.41 -2.60 8.53
N GLN A 58 -7.50 -2.57 7.77
CA GLN A 58 -8.77 -1.98 8.22
C GLN A 58 -9.26 -2.62 9.52
N GLN A 59 -9.22 -3.96 9.63
CA GLN A 59 -9.66 -4.67 10.82
C GLN A 59 -8.82 -4.29 12.04
N GLU A 60 -7.49 -4.21 11.90
CA GLU A 60 -6.62 -3.83 13.02
C GLU A 60 -6.88 -2.40 13.50
N PHE A 61 -7.06 -1.47 12.57
CA PHE A 61 -7.43 -0.10 12.92
C PHE A 61 -8.84 -0.01 13.54
N GLN A 62 -9.78 -0.88 13.14
CA GLN A 62 -11.09 -0.97 13.77
C GLN A 62 -10.99 -1.50 15.21
N ASN A 63 -10.19 -2.53 15.45
CA ASN A 63 -9.95 -3.06 16.80
C ASN A 63 -9.39 -1.95 17.71
N ALA A 64 -8.37 -1.23 17.23
CA ALA A 64 -7.80 -0.09 17.94
C ALA A 64 -8.85 1.00 18.25
N LEU A 65 -9.73 1.30 17.29
CA LEU A 65 -10.82 2.26 17.46
C LEU A 65 -11.79 1.86 18.57
N GLU A 66 -12.13 0.57 18.65
CA GLU A 66 -12.97 0.02 19.71
C GLU A 66 -12.29 0.18 21.08
N ARG A 67 -11.00 -0.19 21.20
CA ARG A 67 -10.26 -0.06 22.46
C ARG A 67 -10.12 1.39 22.91
N LEU A 68 -9.88 2.31 21.98
CA LEU A 68 -9.89 3.74 22.26
C LEU A 68 -11.27 4.23 22.74
N SER A 69 -12.35 3.73 22.15
CA SER A 69 -13.71 4.11 22.58
C SER A 69 -14.00 3.63 24.01
N VAL A 70 -13.56 2.42 24.37
CA VAL A 70 -13.65 1.91 25.75
C VAL A 70 -12.86 2.79 26.74
N LEU A 71 -11.68 3.29 26.36
CA LEU A 71 -10.90 4.19 27.22
C LEU A 71 -11.54 5.57 27.37
N ILE A 72 -12.17 6.11 26.33
CA ILE A 72 -12.87 7.42 26.39
C ILE A 72 -14.07 7.37 27.35
N ASP A 73 -14.85 6.29 27.25
CA ASP A 73 -16.10 6.05 27.99
C ASP A 73 -15.87 5.33 29.33
N PHE A 74 -14.60 5.25 29.77
CA PHE A 74 -14.23 4.54 31.00
C PHE A 74 -14.91 5.12 32.24
N ASP A 75 -15.68 4.28 32.93
CA ASP A 75 -16.38 4.58 34.20
C ASP A 75 -16.09 3.50 35.27
N GLY A 76 -14.88 2.93 35.25
CA GLY A 76 -14.46 1.81 36.10
C GLY A 76 -14.17 0.52 35.32
N GLY A 77 -13.37 -0.37 35.92
CA GLY A 77 -12.95 -1.64 35.30
C GLY A 77 -11.42 -1.80 35.17
N GLU A 78 -10.99 -2.86 34.47
CA GLU A 78 -9.58 -3.27 34.33
C GLU A 78 -8.85 -2.48 33.22
N LEU A 79 -8.40 -1.26 33.55
CA LEU A 79 -7.63 -0.40 32.62
C LEU A 79 -6.42 -1.10 32.01
N GLN A 80 -5.76 -1.95 32.80
CA GLN A 80 -4.58 -2.69 32.37
C GLN A 80 -4.88 -3.59 31.17
N SER A 81 -6.02 -4.31 31.21
CA SER A 81 -6.39 -5.21 30.12
C SER A 81 -6.73 -4.45 28.84
N VAL A 82 -7.41 -3.31 28.94
CA VAL A 82 -7.74 -2.47 27.77
C VAL A 82 -6.47 -1.87 27.17
N TYR A 83 -5.54 -1.41 28.01
CA TYR A 83 -4.24 -0.92 27.57
C TYR A 83 -3.43 -2.00 26.83
N GLU A 84 -3.35 -3.22 27.39
CA GLU A 84 -2.62 -4.33 26.78
C GLU A 84 -3.19 -4.70 25.40
N GLN A 85 -4.51 -4.69 25.27
CA GLN A 85 -5.19 -4.90 23.98
C GLN A 85 -4.89 -3.76 23.01
N LEU A 86 -4.97 -2.49 23.43
CA LEU A 86 -4.63 -1.35 22.59
C LEU A 86 -3.17 -1.40 22.10
N ASN A 87 -2.23 -1.80 22.97
CA ASN A 87 -0.83 -1.98 22.57
C ASN A 87 -0.68 -3.10 21.53
N SER A 88 -1.38 -4.22 21.71
CA SER A 88 -1.41 -5.31 20.74
C SER A 88 -1.99 -4.87 19.39
N ASP A 89 -3.11 -4.14 19.41
CA ASP A 89 -3.75 -3.62 18.19
C ASP A 89 -2.86 -2.60 17.48
N PHE A 90 -2.09 -1.80 18.21
CA PHE A 90 -1.06 -0.91 17.64
C PHE A 90 0.03 -1.68 16.91
N GLU A 91 0.63 -2.69 17.55
CA GLU A 91 1.68 -3.51 16.92
C GLU A 91 1.15 -4.29 15.71
N ALA A 92 -0.10 -4.74 15.75
CA ALA A 92 -0.76 -5.40 14.62
C ALA A 92 -1.03 -4.42 13.47
N SER A 93 -1.52 -3.22 13.79
CA SER A 93 -1.76 -2.15 12.81
C SER A 93 -0.46 -1.71 12.12
N GLU A 94 0.66 -1.63 12.84
CA GLU A 94 1.97 -1.28 12.27
C GLU A 94 2.43 -2.32 11.23
N LYS A 95 2.32 -3.62 11.56
CA LYS A 95 2.65 -4.72 10.63
C LYS A 95 1.72 -4.75 9.42
N ALA A 96 0.43 -4.53 9.64
CA ALA A 96 -0.55 -4.52 8.57
C ALA A 96 -0.35 -3.33 7.62
N ALA A 97 0.02 -2.16 8.15
CA ALA A 97 0.36 -0.99 7.34
C ALA A 97 1.60 -1.25 6.47
N GLN A 98 2.66 -1.83 7.02
CA GLN A 98 3.83 -2.22 6.22
C GLN A 98 3.46 -3.20 5.10
N SER A 99 2.60 -4.18 5.40
CA SER A 99 2.12 -5.13 4.39
C SER A 99 1.34 -4.43 3.27
N VAL A 100 0.56 -3.39 3.59
CA VAL A 100 -0.13 -2.58 2.57
C VAL A 100 0.90 -1.87 1.68
N THR A 101 1.90 -1.19 2.24
CA THR A 101 2.97 -0.54 1.47
C THR A 101 3.68 -1.52 0.53
N ASP A 102 4.13 -2.66 1.06
CA ASP A 102 4.86 -3.66 0.28
C ASP A 102 4.02 -4.23 -0.89
N ASN A 103 2.71 -4.36 -0.71
CA ASN A 103 1.84 -4.88 -1.76
C ASN A 103 1.52 -3.83 -2.83
N ILE A 104 1.35 -2.55 -2.45
CA ILE A 104 1.20 -1.46 -3.42
C ILE A 104 2.46 -1.35 -4.29
N ASP A 105 3.65 -1.45 -3.70
CA ASP A 105 4.93 -1.42 -4.44
C ASP A 105 5.03 -2.58 -5.46
N LYS A 106 4.55 -3.78 -5.11
CA LYS A 106 4.50 -4.93 -6.03
C LYS A 106 3.52 -4.70 -7.17
N VAL A 107 2.34 -4.13 -6.88
CA VAL A 107 1.35 -3.76 -7.91
C VAL A 107 1.98 -2.77 -8.91
N GLU A 108 2.69 -1.76 -8.42
CA GLU A 108 3.40 -0.77 -9.23
C GLU A 108 4.47 -1.40 -10.11
N SER A 109 5.33 -2.25 -9.55
CA SER A 109 6.37 -2.93 -10.32
C SER A 109 5.82 -3.81 -11.44
N VAL A 110 4.72 -4.53 -11.23
CA VAL A 110 4.12 -5.39 -12.28
C VAL A 110 3.42 -4.54 -13.35
N ALA A 111 2.71 -3.49 -12.94
CA ALA A 111 2.00 -2.63 -13.87
C ALA A 111 2.96 -1.91 -14.83
N ASP A 112 4.06 -1.37 -14.31
CA ASP A 112 5.10 -0.73 -15.12
C ASP A 112 5.67 -1.69 -16.17
N ALA A 113 6.02 -2.91 -15.76
CA ALA A 113 6.53 -3.94 -16.66
C ALA A 113 5.50 -4.34 -17.73
N LEU A 114 4.23 -4.50 -17.35
CA LEU A 114 3.14 -4.82 -18.27
C LEU A 114 2.95 -3.71 -19.31
N PHE A 115 2.96 -2.45 -18.90
CA PHE A 115 2.72 -1.32 -19.82
C PHE A 115 3.91 -1.09 -20.76
N GLU A 116 5.15 -1.20 -20.26
CA GLU A 116 6.36 -1.10 -21.09
C GLU A 116 6.38 -2.17 -22.20
N GLU A 117 6.05 -3.42 -21.85
CA GLU A 117 5.96 -4.51 -22.82
C GLU A 117 4.83 -4.27 -23.83
N TRP A 118 3.63 -3.91 -23.36
CA TRP A 118 2.50 -3.69 -24.25
C TRP A 118 2.80 -2.55 -25.23
N GLU A 119 3.43 -1.46 -24.79
CA GLU A 119 3.88 -0.37 -25.67
C GLU A 119 4.89 -0.85 -26.72
N THR A 120 5.83 -1.71 -26.34
CA THR A 120 6.81 -2.31 -27.27
C THR A 120 6.13 -3.20 -28.30
N GLU A 121 5.15 -4.01 -27.90
CA GLU A 121 4.40 -4.89 -28.81
C GLU A 121 3.50 -4.11 -29.78
N LEU A 122 3.02 -2.92 -29.40
CA LEU A 122 2.26 -2.04 -30.30
C LEU A 122 3.06 -1.64 -31.55
N GLU A 123 4.39 -1.61 -31.48
CA GLU A 123 5.26 -1.33 -32.63
C GLU A 123 5.37 -2.50 -33.61
N GLN A 124 5.06 -3.71 -33.17
CA GLN A 124 5.20 -4.94 -33.95
C GLN A 124 3.95 -5.23 -34.81
N PHE A 125 2.83 -4.54 -34.57
CA PHE A 125 1.61 -4.73 -35.36
C PHE A 125 1.77 -4.26 -36.81
N SER A 126 1.54 -5.17 -37.75
CA SER A 126 1.41 -4.85 -39.18
C SER A 126 0.01 -4.36 -39.57
N ASN A 127 -1.03 -4.74 -38.82
CA ASN A 127 -2.42 -4.33 -39.09
C ASN A 127 -2.79 -3.06 -38.31
N PRO A 128 -3.04 -1.92 -38.99
CA PRO A 128 -3.29 -0.64 -38.33
C PRO A 128 -4.61 -0.61 -37.56
N LYS A 129 -5.61 -1.43 -37.92
CA LYS A 129 -6.87 -1.52 -37.17
C LYS A 129 -6.67 -2.24 -35.84
N LEU A 130 -5.90 -3.33 -35.83
CA LEU A 130 -5.58 -4.07 -34.61
C LEU A 130 -4.69 -3.24 -33.68
N LYS A 131 -3.68 -2.54 -34.23
CA LYS A 131 -2.84 -1.61 -33.47
C LYS A 131 -3.66 -0.56 -32.73
N ARG A 132 -4.54 0.17 -33.43
CA ARG A 132 -5.40 1.20 -32.82
C ARG A 132 -6.32 0.64 -31.73
N SER A 133 -6.87 -0.56 -31.95
CA SER A 133 -7.72 -1.23 -30.95
C SER A 133 -6.92 -1.57 -29.68
N SER A 134 -5.70 -2.09 -29.85
CA SER A 134 -4.78 -2.41 -28.75
C SER A 134 -4.32 -1.15 -27.99
N GLU A 135 -3.96 -0.07 -28.71
CA GLU A 135 -3.64 1.25 -28.14
C GLU A 135 -4.80 1.80 -27.29
N GLN A 136 -6.04 1.64 -27.75
CA GLN A 136 -7.21 2.09 -27.00
C GLN A 136 -7.39 1.32 -25.69
N LYS A 137 -7.18 0.00 -25.72
CA LYS A 137 -7.23 -0.86 -24.52
C LYS A 137 -6.12 -0.47 -23.54
N LEU A 138 -4.88 -0.32 -23.99
CA LEU A 138 -3.75 0.11 -23.15
C LEU A 138 -4.07 1.43 -22.44
N ARG A 139 -4.49 2.46 -23.18
CA ARG A 139 -4.86 3.77 -22.60
C ARG A 139 -6.04 3.70 -21.64
N GLN A 140 -6.98 2.77 -21.85
CA GLN A 140 -8.07 2.54 -20.90
C GLN A 140 -7.55 1.90 -19.62
N THR A 141 -6.73 0.86 -19.72
CA THR A 141 -6.14 0.17 -18.57
C THR A 141 -5.25 1.10 -17.76
N GLN A 142 -4.35 1.87 -18.38
CA GLN A 142 -3.50 2.85 -17.70
C GLN A 142 -4.31 3.87 -16.90
N ARG A 143 -5.39 4.44 -17.48
CA ARG A 143 -6.24 5.41 -16.76
C ARG A 143 -6.92 4.82 -15.53
N GLN A 144 -7.35 3.57 -15.60
CA GLN A 144 -7.98 2.90 -14.47
C GLN A 144 -6.95 2.51 -13.41
N TYR A 145 -5.80 2.03 -13.84
CA TYR A 145 -4.65 1.75 -12.98
C TYR A 145 -4.22 3.02 -12.21
N ASP A 146 -4.06 4.17 -12.88
CA ASP A 146 -3.69 5.42 -12.22
C ASP A 146 -4.73 5.86 -11.17
N LYS A 147 -6.01 5.56 -11.41
CA LYS A 147 -7.07 5.85 -10.45
C LYS A 147 -6.92 4.96 -9.21
N LEU A 148 -6.67 3.67 -9.42
CA LEU A 148 -6.43 2.69 -8.37
C LEU A 148 -5.19 3.03 -7.53
N LEU A 149 -4.04 3.24 -8.18
CA LEU A 149 -2.78 3.55 -7.50
C LEU A 149 -2.91 4.80 -6.62
N ARG A 150 -3.61 5.83 -7.13
CA ARG A 150 -3.88 7.05 -6.36
C ARG A 150 -4.73 6.80 -5.11
N SER A 151 -5.74 5.92 -5.18
CA SER A 151 -6.56 5.62 -4.00
C SER A 151 -5.81 4.76 -2.99
N MET A 152 -5.03 3.79 -3.45
CA MET A 152 -4.12 2.98 -2.62
C MET A 152 -3.09 3.83 -1.88
N ARG A 153 -2.34 4.67 -2.59
CA ARG A 153 -1.32 5.56 -1.97
C ARG A 153 -1.94 6.60 -1.04
N LYS A 154 -3.16 7.06 -1.33
CA LYS A 154 -3.87 7.99 -0.45
C LYS A 154 -4.21 7.33 0.89
N SER A 155 -4.78 6.12 0.90
CA SER A 155 -5.05 5.41 2.16
C SER A 155 -3.76 5.07 2.88
N GLU A 156 -2.72 4.64 2.16
CA GLU A 156 -1.40 4.34 2.72
C GLU A 156 -0.78 5.55 3.44
N SER A 157 -0.76 6.71 2.79
CA SER A 157 -0.15 7.93 3.35
C SER A 157 -0.78 8.38 4.68
N LYS A 158 -2.01 7.94 4.97
CA LYS A 158 -2.72 8.22 6.22
C LYS A 158 -2.43 7.22 7.33
N MET A 159 -1.86 6.06 7.03
CA MET A 159 -1.55 5.05 8.05
C MET A 159 -0.48 5.56 9.02
N GLN A 160 0.62 6.15 8.50
CA GLN A 160 1.73 6.58 9.37
C GLN A 160 1.32 7.63 10.41
N PRO A 161 0.62 8.74 10.06
CA PRO A 161 0.20 9.71 11.08
C PRO A 161 -0.75 9.12 12.15
N VAL A 162 -1.59 8.16 11.76
CA VAL A 162 -2.46 7.43 12.70
C VAL A 162 -1.63 6.55 13.62
N LEU A 163 -0.67 5.79 13.08
CA LEU A 163 0.23 4.94 13.85
C LEU A 163 1.11 5.74 14.82
N ASP A 164 1.63 6.88 14.39
CA ASP A 164 2.42 7.78 15.25
C ASP A 164 1.56 8.26 16.43
N SER A 165 0.33 8.69 16.16
CA SER A 165 -0.61 9.09 17.20
C SER A 165 -0.96 7.92 18.13
N MET A 166 -1.19 6.72 17.61
CA MET A 166 -1.42 5.52 18.43
C MET A 166 -0.23 5.21 19.34
N LYS A 167 0.99 5.26 18.78
CA LYS A 167 2.23 5.01 19.50
C LYS A 167 2.41 5.97 20.67
N ASP A 168 2.18 7.26 20.45
CA ASP A 168 2.30 8.28 21.50
C ASP A 168 1.30 8.03 22.63
N ASN A 169 0.06 7.67 22.27
CA ASN A 169 -0.98 7.33 23.24
C ASN A 169 -0.64 6.06 24.06
N VAL A 170 -0.15 5.01 23.40
CA VAL A 170 0.31 3.79 24.06
C VAL A 170 1.47 4.08 25.02
N LEU A 171 2.49 4.82 24.56
CA LEU A 171 3.64 5.18 25.40
C LEU A 171 3.24 6.02 26.61
N TYR A 172 2.32 6.96 26.44
CA TYR A 172 1.82 7.78 27.54
C TYR A 172 1.10 6.92 28.58
N LEU A 173 0.17 6.07 28.14
CA LEU A 173 -0.60 5.20 29.03
C LEU A 173 0.29 4.22 29.80
N LYS A 174 1.34 3.68 29.16
CA LYS A 174 2.27 2.73 29.77
C LYS A 174 2.81 3.15 31.15
N HIS A 175 3.03 4.45 31.33
CA HIS A 175 3.60 5.00 32.56
C HIS A 175 2.59 5.72 33.45
N ASN A 176 1.40 6.01 32.91
CA ASN A 176 0.42 6.88 33.54
C ASN A 176 -0.95 6.23 33.65
N LEU A 177 -1.07 4.91 33.58
CA LEU A 177 -2.36 4.23 33.50
C LEU A 177 -3.21 4.43 34.77
N ASN A 178 -4.10 5.42 34.73
CA ASN A 178 -5.09 5.71 35.75
C ASN A 178 -6.20 6.61 35.16
N ALA A 179 -7.30 6.74 35.90
CA ALA A 179 -8.47 7.52 35.46
C ALA A 179 -8.16 9.01 35.20
N GLN A 180 -7.23 9.62 35.94
CA GLN A 180 -6.87 11.03 35.76
C GLN A 180 -6.10 11.25 34.45
N ALA A 181 -5.15 10.37 34.14
CA ALA A 181 -4.38 10.42 32.91
C ALA A 181 -5.26 10.19 31.67
N ILE A 182 -6.22 9.27 31.75
CA ILE A 182 -7.21 9.04 30.69
C ILE A 182 -8.07 10.28 30.46
N ALA A 183 -8.53 10.93 31.54
CA ALA A 183 -9.28 12.17 31.43
C ALA A 183 -8.44 13.30 30.78
N ALA A 184 -7.14 13.36 31.09
CA ALA A 184 -6.23 14.39 30.56
C ALA A 184 -5.99 14.27 29.05
N ILE A 185 -6.01 13.05 28.49
CA ILE A 185 -5.73 12.79 27.06
C ILE A 185 -6.98 12.49 26.23
N ARG A 186 -8.19 12.65 26.80
CA ARG A 186 -9.46 12.38 26.11
C ARG A 186 -9.59 13.14 24.77
N GLY A 187 -9.04 14.35 24.70
CA GLY A 187 -8.98 15.15 23.47
C GLY A 187 -8.14 14.47 22.38
N GLU A 188 -6.98 13.92 22.75
CA GLU A 188 -6.09 13.19 21.84
C GLU A 188 -6.76 11.92 21.30
N PHE A 189 -7.42 11.13 22.16
CA PHE A 189 -8.18 9.96 21.71
C PHE A 189 -9.32 10.33 20.76
N THR A 190 -9.99 11.46 20.99
CA THR A 190 -11.07 11.93 20.11
C THR A 190 -10.54 12.30 18.72
N ASN A 191 -9.35 12.89 18.64
CA ASN A 191 -8.69 13.18 17.38
C ASN A 191 -8.26 11.90 16.66
N LEU A 192 -7.57 11.01 17.37
CA LEU A 192 -7.13 9.72 16.84
C LEU A 192 -8.32 8.89 16.32
N LYS A 193 -9.44 8.85 17.04
CA LYS A 193 -10.69 8.22 16.59
C LYS A 193 -11.16 8.75 15.24
N ARG A 194 -11.13 10.07 15.05
CA ARG A 194 -11.51 10.71 13.78
C ARG A 194 -10.55 10.34 12.66
N ASP A 195 -9.26 10.31 12.94
CA ASP A 195 -8.24 10.00 11.94
C ASP A 195 -8.32 8.53 11.50
N ILE A 196 -8.53 7.60 12.44
CA ILE A 196 -8.82 6.19 12.15
C ILE A 196 -10.08 6.03 11.29
N GLN A 197 -11.18 6.72 11.63
CA GLN A 197 -12.40 6.67 10.81
C GLN A 197 -12.17 7.19 9.37
N GLY A 198 -11.37 8.26 9.24
CA GLY A 198 -10.97 8.79 7.94
C GLY A 198 -10.10 7.82 7.14
N LEU A 199 -9.18 7.12 7.81
CA LEU A 199 -8.35 6.08 7.21
C LEU A 199 -9.19 4.90 6.71
N ILE A 200 -10.09 4.37 7.55
CA ILE A 200 -11.01 3.28 7.20
C ILE A 200 -11.86 3.65 5.97
N THR A 201 -12.34 4.89 5.90
CA THR A 201 -13.11 5.40 4.75
C THR A 201 -12.30 5.38 3.46
N ASP A 202 -11.05 5.84 3.50
CA ASP A 202 -10.17 5.82 2.32
C ASP A 202 -9.75 4.39 1.94
N MET A 203 -9.55 3.49 2.90
CA MET A 203 -9.32 2.06 2.64
C MET A 203 -10.50 1.41 1.93
N ASN A 204 -11.74 1.66 2.39
CA ASN A 204 -12.94 1.15 1.73
C ASN A 204 -13.03 1.61 0.27
N ARG A 205 -12.67 2.87 0.00
CA ARG A 205 -12.61 3.40 -1.37
C ARG A 205 -11.56 2.70 -2.21
N SER A 206 -10.36 2.48 -1.66
CA SER A 206 -9.29 1.77 -2.35
C SER A 206 -9.68 0.33 -2.67
N ILE A 207 -10.28 -0.40 -1.72
CA ILE A 207 -10.80 -1.76 -1.90
C ILE A 207 -11.84 -1.81 -3.04
N ALA A 208 -12.76 -0.83 -3.10
CA ALA A 208 -13.76 -0.76 -4.16
C ALA A 208 -13.13 -0.44 -5.54
N ASP A 209 -12.13 0.44 -5.58
CA ASP A 209 -11.38 0.72 -6.81
C ASP A 209 -10.59 -0.54 -7.27
N SER A 210 -10.04 -1.35 -6.34
CA SER A 210 -9.39 -2.63 -6.65
C SER A 210 -10.36 -3.61 -7.32
N THR A 211 -11.55 -3.81 -6.75
CA THR A 211 -12.59 -4.67 -7.35
C THR A 211 -12.95 -4.21 -8.76
N ALA A 212 -13.15 -2.90 -8.95
CA ALA A 212 -13.49 -2.35 -10.25
C ALA A 212 -12.37 -2.56 -11.29
N PHE A 213 -11.11 -2.45 -10.87
CA PHE A 213 -9.96 -2.70 -11.74
C PHE A 213 -9.87 -4.18 -12.13
N ILE A 214 -9.96 -5.10 -11.17
CA ILE A 214 -9.93 -6.55 -11.42
C ILE A 214 -11.06 -6.95 -12.39
N GLU A 215 -12.29 -6.48 -12.14
CA GLU A 215 -13.42 -6.74 -13.03
C GLU A 215 -13.19 -6.23 -14.45
N GLN A 216 -12.55 -5.07 -14.62
CA GLN A 216 -12.21 -4.58 -15.95
C GLN A 216 -11.19 -5.48 -16.62
N MET A 217 -10.12 -5.83 -15.91
CA MET A 217 -9.03 -6.65 -16.45
C MET A 217 -9.54 -7.99 -16.98
N ASN A 218 -10.49 -8.60 -16.27
CA ASN A 218 -11.13 -9.85 -16.64
C ASN A 218 -12.09 -9.74 -17.85
N LYS A 219 -12.50 -8.53 -18.25
CA LYS A 219 -13.40 -8.27 -19.39
C LYS A 219 -12.64 -7.91 -20.68
N THR A 220 -11.36 -7.56 -20.60
CA THR A 220 -10.55 -6.99 -21.71
C THR A 220 -9.64 -7.96 -22.43
#